data_AF-L5N133-F1
#
_entry.id   AF-L5N133-F1
#
_cell.length_a   1.000
_cell.length_b   1.000
_cell.length_c   1.000
_cell.angle_alpha   90.00
_cell.angle_beta   90.00
_cell.angle_gamma   90.00
#
_symmetry.space_group_name_H-M   'P 1'
#
loop_
_entity.id
_entity.type
_entity.pdbx_description
1 polymer ?
#
loop_
_entity_poly.entity_id
_entity_poly.type
_entity_poly.pdbx_seq_one_letter_code
_entity_poly.pdbx_strand_id
1 'polypeptide(L)'
;MKTDYRNFKLKIDLKPSAYHRNTVRRNISQTLWKKIRAQVLEEHNYTCSICGHAPPVEELKRLHVHEIEEYAKDELLCMLKGLDLICEKCHAFHHIGRTFSILNKEQISELKLHFIKVNNCSEDDFNKYLKAFLSKIRRLV
;
A
#
# COMPACT_ATOMS: atom_id res chain seq x y z
N MET A 1 19.96 -17.13 -9.68
CA MET A 1 19.82 -15.70 -10.03
C MET A 1 19.25 -14.95 -8.85
N LYS A 2 19.92 -13.90 -8.36
CA LYS A 2 19.29 -12.96 -7.43
C LYS A 2 18.33 -12.11 -8.26
N THR A 3 17.03 -12.32 -8.09
CA THR A 3 16.03 -11.47 -8.74
C THR A 3 16.09 -10.08 -8.12
N ASP A 4 16.33 -9.06 -8.95
CA ASP A 4 16.39 -7.67 -8.52
C ASP A 4 15.03 -6.99 -8.74
N TYR A 5 14.34 -6.72 -7.63
CA TYR A 5 13.00 -6.11 -7.65
C TYR A 5 13.04 -4.60 -7.39
N ARG A 6 14.22 -3.95 -7.41
CA ARG A 6 14.35 -2.51 -7.13
C ARG A 6 13.53 -1.63 -8.06
N ASN A 7 13.35 -2.04 -9.32
CA ASN A 7 12.65 -1.27 -10.35
C ASN A 7 11.11 -1.40 -10.33
N PHE A 8 10.53 -2.29 -9.51
CA PHE A 8 9.07 -2.37 -9.39
C PHE A 8 8.50 -1.05 -8.85
N LYS A 9 7.49 -0.50 -9.52
CA LYS A 9 6.75 0.70 -9.08
C LYS A 9 5.87 0.38 -7.87
N LEU A 10 5.08 -0.68 -7.94
CA LEU A 10 4.24 -1.16 -6.84
C LEU A 10 5.01 -2.21 -6.04
N LYS A 11 5.29 -1.90 -4.77
CA LYS A 11 5.95 -2.82 -3.83
C LYS A 11 4.93 -3.56 -2.96
N ILE A 12 5.34 -4.70 -2.44
CA ILE A 12 4.61 -5.41 -1.39
C ILE A 12 5.18 -4.94 -0.05
N ASP A 13 4.30 -4.57 0.87
CA ASP A 13 4.68 -4.16 2.21
C ASP A 13 3.72 -4.73 3.28
N LEU A 14 4.19 -4.71 4.52
CA LEU A 14 3.44 -5.15 5.69
C LEU A 14 3.78 -4.25 6.88
N LYS A 15 2.77 -3.55 7.38
CA LYS A 15 2.87 -2.82 8.65
C LYS A 15 3.21 -3.81 9.79
N PRO A 16 4.22 -3.54 10.64
CA PRO A 16 4.54 -4.42 11.77
C PRO A 16 3.35 -4.56 12.72
N SER A 17 3.15 -5.76 13.26
CA SER A 17 1.97 -6.12 14.08
C SER A 17 1.79 -5.23 15.31
N ALA A 18 2.89 -4.82 15.95
CA ALA A 18 2.87 -3.92 17.10
C ALA A 18 2.16 -2.57 16.82
N TYR A 19 2.18 -2.11 15.56
CA TYR A 19 1.57 -0.85 15.15
C TYR A 19 0.23 -1.03 14.46
N HIS A 20 -0.28 -2.27 14.33
CA HIS A 20 -1.60 -2.49 13.72
C HIS A 20 -2.67 -1.69 14.42
N ARG A 21 -3.52 -1.04 13.63
CA ARG A 21 -4.56 -0.12 14.12
C ARG A 21 -4.02 1.11 14.86
N ASN A 22 -2.72 1.37 14.93
CA ASN A 22 -2.14 2.59 15.48
C ASN A 22 -1.52 3.40 14.33
N THR A 23 -2.24 4.42 13.86
CA THR A 23 -1.82 5.30 12.76
C THR A 23 -1.98 6.76 13.17
N VAL A 24 -1.28 7.69 12.50
CA VAL A 24 -1.39 9.12 12.82
C VAL A 24 -2.82 9.62 12.58
N ARG A 25 -3.51 9.14 11.53
CA ARG A 25 -4.93 9.43 11.30
C ARG A 25 -5.81 9.19 12.53
N ARG A 26 -5.53 8.17 13.35
CA ARG A 26 -6.34 7.89 14.55
C ARG A 26 -6.14 8.91 15.68
N ASN A 27 -5.07 9.68 15.65
CA ASN A 27 -4.73 10.67 16.68
C ASN A 27 -5.17 12.09 16.31
N ILE A 28 -5.87 12.26 15.19
CA ILE A 28 -6.40 13.55 14.74
C ILE A 28 -7.90 13.50 14.53
N SER A 29 -8.55 14.67 14.54
CA SER A 29 -10.00 14.74 14.36
C SER A 29 -10.41 14.34 12.93
N GLN A 30 -11.61 13.77 12.81
CA GLN A 30 -12.18 13.42 11.50
C GLN A 30 -12.34 14.66 10.60
N THR A 31 -12.59 15.84 11.19
CA THR A 31 -12.67 17.11 10.48
C THR A 31 -11.30 17.51 9.90
N LEU A 32 -10.23 17.38 10.68
CA LEU A 32 -8.88 17.65 10.19
C LEU A 32 -8.50 16.65 9.09
N TRP A 33 -8.81 15.37 9.26
CA TRP A 33 -8.54 14.36 8.24
C TRP A 33 -9.26 14.64 6.91
N LYS A 34 -10.49 15.16 6.95
CA LYS A 34 -11.20 15.56 5.72
C LYS A 34 -10.46 16.67 4.97
N LYS A 35 -9.90 17.66 5.69
CA LYS A 35 -9.11 18.75 5.09
C LYS A 35 -7.81 18.22 4.49
N ILE A 36 -7.07 17.40 5.25
CA ILE A 36 -5.83 16.75 4.79
C ILE A 36 -6.11 15.94 3.52
N ARG A 37 -7.18 15.14 3.51
CA ARG A 37 -7.55 14.35 2.35
C ARG A 37 -7.85 15.21 1.12
N ALA A 38 -8.58 16.32 1.28
CA ALA A 38 -8.87 17.22 0.16
C ALA A 38 -7.57 17.79 -0.44
N GLN A 39 -6.67 18.25 0.41
CA GLN A 39 -5.37 18.77 -0.01
C GLN A 39 -4.53 17.71 -0.74
N VAL A 40 -4.41 16.50 -0.19
CA VAL A 40 -3.64 15.40 -0.83
C VAL A 40 -4.26 14.97 -2.16
N LEU A 41 -5.59 15.01 -2.30
CA LEU A 41 -6.26 14.76 -3.58
C LEU A 41 -5.85 15.80 -4.64
N GLU A 42 -5.83 17.08 -4.28
CA GLU A 42 -5.45 18.18 -5.16
C GLU A 42 -3.96 18.13 -5.52
N GLU A 43 -3.07 17.93 -4.55
CA GLU A 43 -1.61 17.84 -4.75
C GLU A 43 -1.21 16.74 -5.75
N HIS A 44 -1.98 15.65 -5.79
CA HIS A 44 -1.75 14.52 -6.68
C HIS A 44 -2.60 14.56 -7.96
N ASN A 45 -3.26 15.68 -8.26
CA ASN A 45 -4.16 15.84 -9.42
C ASN A 45 -5.17 14.68 -9.52
N TYR A 46 -5.73 14.26 -8.39
CA TYR A 46 -6.72 13.17 -8.31
C TYR A 46 -6.26 11.87 -8.98
N THR A 47 -4.96 11.58 -8.94
CA THR A 47 -4.36 10.46 -9.66
C THR A 47 -3.50 9.63 -8.71
N CYS A 48 -3.63 8.30 -8.78
CA CYS A 48 -2.78 7.37 -8.05
C CYS A 48 -1.31 7.58 -8.45
N SER A 49 -0.46 7.90 -7.48
CA SER A 49 0.99 8.16 -7.69
C SER A 49 1.76 6.93 -8.21
N ILE A 50 1.27 5.71 -7.92
CA ILE A 50 1.95 4.47 -8.28
C ILE A 50 1.54 3.99 -9.69
N CYS A 51 0.24 3.87 -9.95
CA CYS A 51 -0.27 3.26 -11.19
C CYS A 51 -0.89 4.21 -12.19
N GLY A 52 -1.04 5.50 -11.83
CA GLY A 52 -1.68 6.51 -12.69
C GLY A 52 -3.20 6.38 -12.80
N HIS A 53 -3.85 5.57 -11.97
CA HIS A 53 -5.31 5.47 -11.96
C HIS A 53 -5.94 6.80 -11.52
N ALA A 54 -6.72 7.41 -12.41
CA ALA A 54 -7.54 8.59 -12.16
C ALA A 54 -9.02 8.20 -12.34
N PRO A 55 -9.76 7.92 -11.26
CA PRO A 55 -11.18 7.61 -11.33
C PRO A 55 -12.02 8.87 -11.59
N PRO A 56 -13.26 8.72 -12.08
CA PRO A 56 -14.19 9.84 -12.19
C PRO A 56 -14.56 10.39 -10.80
N VAL A 57 -15.13 11.61 -10.77
CA VAL A 57 -15.35 12.39 -9.54
C VAL A 57 -16.21 11.62 -8.51
N GLU A 58 -17.22 10.89 -8.97
CA GLU A 58 -18.10 10.05 -8.16
C GLU A 58 -17.40 8.85 -7.51
N GLU A 59 -16.21 8.49 -8.00
CA GLU A 59 -15.42 7.36 -7.53
C GLU A 59 -14.13 7.77 -6.81
N LEU A 60 -13.91 9.06 -6.50
CA LEU A 60 -12.71 9.53 -5.78
C LEU A 60 -12.47 8.83 -4.43
N LYS A 61 -13.50 8.20 -3.84
CA LYS A 61 -13.35 7.33 -2.66
C LYS A 61 -12.41 6.14 -2.88
N ARG A 62 -12.22 5.70 -4.13
CA ARG A 62 -11.27 4.63 -4.52
C ARG A 62 -9.82 5.07 -4.46
N LEU A 63 -9.54 6.37 -4.34
CA LEU A 63 -8.22 6.89 -4.01
C LEU A 63 -8.11 7.04 -2.50
N HIS A 64 -7.08 6.40 -1.94
CA HIS A 64 -6.78 6.37 -0.52
C HIS A 64 -5.57 7.26 -0.25
N VAL A 65 -5.65 8.04 0.84
CA VAL A 65 -4.47 8.69 1.40
C VAL A 65 -3.73 7.64 2.20
N HIS A 66 -2.53 7.29 1.78
CA HIS A 66 -1.67 6.31 2.41
C HIS A 66 -0.64 7.02 3.29
N GLU A 67 -0.54 6.59 4.55
CA GLU A 67 0.43 7.11 5.52
C GLU A 67 1.79 6.45 5.26
N ILE A 68 2.81 7.23 4.90
CA ILE A 68 4.19 6.76 4.80
C ILE A 68 4.80 6.87 6.19
N GLU A 69 5.01 5.74 6.85
CA GLU A 69 5.41 5.67 8.25
C GLU A 69 6.78 5.00 8.42
N GLU A 70 7.56 5.49 9.38
CA GLU A 70 8.80 4.89 9.84
C GLU A 70 8.62 4.42 11.29
N TYR A 71 9.14 3.22 11.58
CA TYR A 71 9.01 2.57 12.89
C TYR A 71 10.36 2.42 13.55
N ALA A 72 10.50 2.91 14.79
CA ALA A 72 11.67 2.63 15.58
C ALA A 72 11.71 1.13 15.97
N LYS A 73 12.92 0.56 15.99
CA LYS A 73 13.13 -0.86 16.36
C LYS A 73 13.10 -1.07 17.88
N ASP A 74 13.64 -0.11 18.62
CA ASP A 74 13.92 -0.24 20.05
C ASP A 74 12.88 0.49 20.92
N GLU A 75 12.00 1.28 20.30
CA GLU A 75 10.95 2.05 20.95
C GLU A 75 9.63 1.88 20.19
N LEU A 76 8.48 1.98 20.87
CA LEU A 76 7.16 1.98 20.24
C LEU A 76 6.83 3.34 19.62
N LEU A 77 7.69 3.79 18.69
CA LEU A 77 7.57 5.07 18.01
C LEU A 77 7.21 4.85 16.53
N CYS A 78 6.09 5.46 16.12
CA CYS A 78 5.66 5.58 14.72
C CYS A 78 5.78 7.03 14.28
N MET A 79 6.60 7.29 13.25
CA MET A 79 6.79 8.63 12.68
C MET A 79 6.13 8.71 11.32
N LEU A 80 5.21 9.66 11.12
CA LEU A 80 4.67 9.98 9.80
C LEU A 80 5.71 10.77 9.01
N LYS A 81 6.17 10.21 7.90
CA LYS A 81 7.18 10.81 7.01
C LYS A 81 6.55 11.56 5.85
N GLY A 82 5.33 11.19 5.49
CA GLY A 82 4.59 11.80 4.39
C GLY A 82 3.25 11.14 4.16
N LEU A 83 2.50 11.72 3.24
CA LEU A 83 1.25 11.19 2.74
C LEU A 83 1.41 10.95 1.25
N ASP A 84 0.75 9.92 0.75
CA ASP A 84 0.68 9.62 -0.67
C ASP A 84 -0.77 9.37 -1.08
N LEU A 85 -1.09 9.55 -2.36
CA LEU A 85 -2.40 9.24 -2.92
C LEU A 85 -2.32 8.02 -3.83
N ILE A 86 -2.93 6.92 -3.40
CA ILE A 86 -2.88 5.65 -4.12
C ILE A 86 -4.27 5.04 -4.29
N CYS A 87 -4.51 4.31 -5.38
CA CYS A 87 -5.78 3.62 -5.56
C CYS A 87 -5.93 2.43 -4.62
N GLU A 88 -7.16 1.98 -4.38
CA GLU A 88 -7.48 0.84 -3.51
C GLU A 88 -6.70 -0.44 -3.85
N LYS A 89 -6.46 -0.70 -5.14
CA LYS A 89 -5.69 -1.87 -5.61
C LYS A 89 -4.20 -1.75 -5.28
N CYS A 90 -3.60 -0.57 -5.42
CA CYS A 90 -2.22 -0.31 -4.97
C CYS A 90 -2.13 -0.37 -3.44
N HIS A 91 -3.06 0.27 -2.73
CA HIS A 91 -3.12 0.27 -1.26
C HIS A 91 -3.18 -1.14 -0.68
N ALA A 92 -3.90 -2.05 -1.33
CA ALA A 92 -4.01 -3.45 -0.91
C ALA A 92 -2.64 -4.16 -0.76
N PHE A 93 -1.62 -3.76 -1.53
CA PHE A 93 -0.27 -4.34 -1.46
C PHE A 93 0.60 -3.80 -0.32
N HIS A 94 0.26 -2.65 0.26
CA HIS A 94 0.88 -2.14 1.49
C HIS A 94 0.33 -2.81 2.76
N HIS A 95 -0.77 -3.55 2.63
CA HIS A 95 -1.44 -4.28 3.70
C HIS A 95 -1.63 -5.76 3.34
N ILE A 96 -0.66 -6.36 2.65
CA ILE A 96 -0.83 -7.66 1.98
C ILE A 96 -1.31 -8.78 2.92
N GLY A 97 -0.86 -8.80 4.17
CA GLY A 97 -1.25 -9.80 5.16
C GLY A 97 -2.75 -9.76 5.47
N ARG A 98 -3.30 -8.56 5.71
CA ARG A 98 -4.74 -8.37 5.92
C ARG A 98 -5.53 -8.55 4.63
N THR A 99 -5.01 -8.03 3.52
CA THR A 99 -5.64 -8.14 2.21
C THR A 99 -5.91 -9.60 1.86
N PHE A 100 -4.90 -10.47 1.96
CA PHE A 100 -5.08 -11.89 1.62
C PHE A 100 -5.89 -12.68 2.65
N SER A 101 -6.05 -12.20 3.89
CA SER A 101 -6.88 -12.87 4.89
C SER A 101 -8.38 -12.63 4.71
N ILE A 102 -8.78 -11.59 3.95
CA ILE A 102 -10.19 -11.20 3.79
C ILE A 102 -10.72 -11.38 2.37
N LEU A 103 -9.85 -11.40 1.37
CA LEU A 103 -10.25 -11.50 -0.03
C LEU A 103 -10.41 -12.95 -0.48
N ASN A 104 -11.35 -13.18 -1.40
CA ASN A 104 -11.52 -14.47 -2.06
C ASN A 104 -10.50 -14.65 -3.20
N LYS A 105 -10.48 -15.86 -3.81
CA LYS A 105 -9.53 -16.21 -4.88
C LYS A 105 -9.63 -15.30 -6.11
N GLU A 106 -10.84 -14.90 -6.50
CA GLU A 106 -11.07 -14.05 -7.67
C GLU A 106 -10.50 -12.65 -7.43
N GLN A 107 -10.80 -12.05 -6.27
CA GLN A 107 -10.28 -10.74 -5.87
C GLN A 107 -8.74 -10.74 -5.76
N ILE A 108 -8.14 -11.82 -5.24
CA ILE A 108 -6.68 -11.97 -5.23
C ILE A 108 -6.13 -12.03 -6.66
N SER A 109 -6.81 -12.74 -7.57
CA SER A 109 -6.43 -12.81 -8.98
C SER A 109 -6.46 -11.42 -9.64
N GLU A 110 -7.49 -10.62 -9.39
CA GLU A 110 -7.58 -9.25 -9.89
C GLU A 110 -6.46 -8.35 -9.37
N LEU A 111 -6.11 -8.44 -8.08
CA LEU A 111 -4.99 -7.69 -7.51
C LEU A 111 -3.66 -8.10 -8.14
N LYS A 112 -3.46 -9.39 -8.37
CA LYS A 112 -2.27 -9.90 -9.06
C LYS A 112 -2.17 -9.36 -10.49
N LEU A 113 -3.27 -9.36 -11.25
CA LEU A 113 -3.29 -8.77 -12.60
C LEU A 113 -2.96 -7.28 -12.55
N HIS A 114 -3.47 -6.56 -11.55
CA HIS A 114 -3.10 -5.16 -11.32
C HIS A 114 -1.61 -4.99 -11.05
N PHE A 115 -1.02 -5.80 -10.16
CA PHE A 115 0.41 -5.76 -9.87
C PHE A 115 1.28 -6.00 -11.10
N ILE A 116 0.94 -7.03 -11.87
CA ILE A 116 1.61 -7.38 -13.13
C ILE A 116 1.58 -6.20 -14.11
N LYS A 117 0.41 -5.59 -14.31
CA LYS A 117 0.26 -4.42 -15.20
C LYS A 117 1.09 -3.24 -14.74
N VAL A 118 1.06 -2.91 -13.45
CA VAL A 118 1.77 -1.73 -12.90
C VAL A 118 3.28 -1.89 -12.98
N ASN A 119 3.78 -3.09 -12.72
CA ASN A 119 5.20 -3.38 -12.71
C ASN A 119 5.76 -3.87 -14.05
N ASN A 120 4.90 -4.10 -15.05
CA ASN A 120 5.27 -4.71 -16.33
C ASN A 120 6.11 -5.99 -16.14
N CYS A 121 5.65 -6.88 -15.27
CA CYS A 121 6.36 -8.12 -14.91
C CYS A 121 5.55 -9.36 -15.26
N SER A 122 6.18 -10.54 -15.28
CA SER A 122 5.44 -11.79 -15.46
C SER A 122 4.71 -12.21 -14.18
N GLU A 123 3.77 -13.14 -14.33
CA GLU A 123 3.15 -13.82 -13.18
C GLU A 123 4.17 -14.58 -12.32
N ASP A 124 5.16 -15.20 -12.94
CA ASP A 124 6.25 -15.89 -12.23
C ASP A 124 7.10 -14.91 -11.41
N ASP A 125 7.37 -13.71 -11.94
CA ASP A 125 8.06 -12.65 -11.20
C ASP A 125 7.28 -12.22 -9.96
N PHE A 126 5.96 -12.02 -10.10
CA PHE A 126 5.09 -11.71 -8.97
C PHE A 126 5.13 -12.81 -7.91
N ASN A 127 4.96 -14.07 -8.30
CA ASN A 127 4.96 -15.20 -7.37
C ASN A 127 6.31 -15.34 -6.65
N LYS A 128 7.42 -15.17 -7.38
CA LYS A 128 8.78 -15.18 -6.80
C LYS A 128 8.98 -14.01 -5.83
N TYR A 129 8.52 -12.81 -6.19
CA TYR A 129 8.63 -11.62 -5.33
C TYR A 129 7.83 -11.77 -4.04
N LEU A 130 6.57 -12.20 -4.15
CA LEU A 130 5.70 -12.48 -3.01
C LEU A 130 6.31 -13.57 -2.11
N LYS A 131 6.79 -14.68 -2.68
CA LYS A 131 7.46 -15.75 -1.92
C LYS A 131 8.70 -15.24 -1.19
N ALA A 132 9.54 -14.45 -1.87
CA ALA A 132 10.72 -13.85 -1.27
C ALA A 132 10.36 -12.92 -0.10
N PHE A 133 9.35 -12.06 -0.28
CA PHE A 133 8.84 -11.16 0.75
C PHE A 133 8.32 -11.92 1.98
N LEU A 134 7.44 -12.91 1.79
CA LEU A 134 6.88 -13.72 2.88
C LEU A 134 7.97 -14.52 3.62
N SER A 135 8.99 -15.02 2.91
CA SER A 135 10.12 -15.72 3.52
C SER A 135 10.97 -14.82 4.41
N LYS A 136 11.08 -13.53 4.08
CA LYS A 136 11.81 -12.54 4.89
C LYS A 136 11.05 -12.23 6.17
N ILE A 137 9.72 -12.08 6.10
CA ILE A 137 8.88 -11.83 7.29
C ILE A 137 8.96 -12.99 8.28
N ARG A 138 8.87 -14.24 7.81
CA ARG A 138 8.98 -15.43 8.67
C ARG A 138 10.33 -15.59 9.38
N ARG A 139 11.37 -14.87 8.95
CA ARG A 139 12.68 -14.85 9.61
C ARG A 139 12.83 -13.71 10.62
N LEU A 140 11.86 -12.79 10.67
CA LEU A 140 11.85 -11.60 11.52
C LEU A 140 10.80 -11.69 12.64
N VAL A 141 10.04 -12.79 12.68
CA VAL A 141 9.07 -13.18 13.71
C VAL A 141 9.54 -14.53 14.26
#